data_AF-A0A8C1JIR5-F1
#
_entry.id   AF-A0A8C1JIR5-F1
#
_cell.length_a   1.000
_cell.length_b   1.000
_cell.length_c   1.000
_cell.angle_alpha   90.00
_cell.angle_beta   90.00
_cell.angle_gamma   90.00
#
_symmetry.space_group_name_H-M   'P 1'
#
loop_
_entity.id
_entity.type
_entity.pdbx_description
1 polymer ?
#
loop_
_entity_poly.entity_id
_entity_poly.type
_entity_poly.pdbx_seq_one_letter_code
_entity_poly.pdbx_strand_id
1 'polypeptide(L)'
;MVSVQKNWLQICGGFLISDYSETLTVVVGAHDLKNKTEGSVCIRVKSYHQHPDFTEEPVMNDMMLLKLEKKVTQNEKVNRISIPIKEEEIEVHSVCSVAGWGRLDTNGSLSNRLMEIHGDSGGPLVCGKTAVGVTSFGDPNLCNSPELPEVYMKVSAYLQWLHTSLLEMRP
;
A
#
# COMPACT_ATOMS: atom_id res chain seq x y z
N MET A 1 6.03 -5.04 -4.17
CA MET A 1 4.76 -4.31 -4.35
C MET A 1 3.59 -5.27 -4.34
N VAL A 2 2.43 -4.80 -3.89
CA VAL A 2 1.19 -5.57 -3.81
C VAL A 2 0.11 -4.79 -4.56
N SER A 3 -0.62 -5.43 -5.47
CA SER A 3 -1.81 -4.84 -6.10
C SER A 3 -3.05 -5.40 -5.43
N VAL A 4 -3.92 -4.52 -4.93
CA VAL A 4 -5.22 -4.92 -4.38
C VAL A 4 -6.28 -4.69 -5.46
N GLN A 5 -7.09 -5.72 -5.67
CA GLN A 5 -8.04 -5.77 -6.77
C GLN A 5 -9.46 -6.04 -6.26
N LYS A 6 -10.40 -5.30 -6.84
CA LYS A 6 -11.85 -5.52 -6.74
C LYS A 6 -12.37 -5.88 -8.12
N ASN A 7 -13.08 -7.01 -8.25
CA ASN A 7 -13.58 -7.51 -9.54
C ASN A 7 -12.50 -7.55 -10.64
N TRP A 8 -11.26 -7.92 -10.27
CA TRP A 8 -10.07 -7.96 -11.14
C TRP A 8 -9.54 -6.61 -11.64
N LEU A 9 -10.07 -5.50 -11.13
CA LEU A 9 -9.57 -4.15 -11.39
C LEU A 9 -8.73 -3.67 -10.20
N GLN A 10 -7.57 -3.07 -10.47
CA GLN A 10 -6.76 -2.46 -9.42
C GLN A 10 -7.48 -1.26 -8.81
N ILE A 11 -7.45 -1.20 -7.48
CA ILE A 11 -7.94 -0.06 -6.70
C ILE A 11 -6.79 0.72 -6.04
N CYS A 12 -5.73 0.04 -5.59
CA CYS A 12 -4.58 0.65 -4.91
C CYS A 12 -3.37 -0.30 -4.88
N GLY A 13 -2.16 0.25 -4.75
CA GLY A 13 -1.01 -0.44 -4.15
C GLY A 13 -1.37 -0.74 -2.69
N GLY A 14 -1.17 -1.95 -2.18
CA GLY A 14 -2.09 -2.40 -1.11
C GLY A 14 -2.15 -1.50 0.14
N PHE A 15 -3.28 -1.19 0.80
CA PHE A 15 -4.72 -1.38 0.57
C PHE A 15 -5.47 -0.23 1.26
N LEU A 16 -6.50 0.36 0.63
CA LEU A 16 -7.63 1.02 1.31
C LEU A 16 -8.89 1.15 0.41
N ILE A 17 -10.07 0.98 1.01
CA ILE A 17 -11.38 1.68 0.80
C ILE A 17 -12.43 1.02 1.74
N SER A 18 -13.35 1.85 2.24
CA SER A 18 -14.35 1.63 3.30
C SER A 18 -15.33 0.46 3.08
N ASP A 19 -16.16 0.22 4.10
CA ASP A 19 -17.13 -0.85 4.29
C ASP A 19 -17.75 -1.41 2.98
N TYR A 20 -17.24 -2.54 2.49
CA TYR A 20 -17.77 -3.21 1.29
C TYR A 20 -18.00 -4.69 1.54
N SER A 21 -19.21 -5.16 1.20
CA SER A 21 -19.66 -6.55 1.22
C SER A 21 -19.00 -7.46 0.15
N GLU A 22 -17.91 -7.03 -0.46
CA GLU A 22 -17.29 -7.69 -1.61
C GLU A 22 -15.90 -8.29 -1.28
N THR A 23 -15.54 -9.35 -1.99
CA THR A 23 -14.30 -10.10 -1.77
C THR A 23 -13.11 -9.43 -2.45
N LEU A 24 -12.11 -8.98 -1.68
CA LEU A 24 -10.86 -8.44 -2.23
C LEU A 24 -9.86 -9.55 -2.57
N THR A 25 -9.06 -9.28 -3.60
CA THR A 25 -7.92 -10.13 -4.00
C THR A 25 -6.63 -9.33 -3.96
N VAL A 26 -5.59 -9.95 -3.39
CA VAL A 26 -4.23 -9.46 -3.33
C VAL A 26 -3.39 -10.17 -4.38
N VAL A 27 -2.70 -9.40 -5.23
CA VAL A 27 -1.78 -9.89 -6.25
C VAL A 27 -0.35 -9.52 -5.87
N VAL A 28 0.53 -10.52 -5.85
CA VAL A 28 1.96 -10.38 -5.52
C VAL A 28 2.83 -10.97 -6.62
N GLY A 29 4.06 -10.46 -6.76
CA GLY A 29 5.04 -10.96 -7.73
C GLY A 29 4.73 -10.61 -9.20
N ALA A 30 3.78 -9.71 -9.44
CA ALA A 30 3.51 -9.16 -10.76
C ALA A 30 4.44 -7.99 -11.07
N HIS A 31 4.89 -7.87 -12.32
CA HIS A 31 5.38 -6.60 -12.86
C HIS A 31 4.31 -5.99 -13.77
N ASP A 32 3.71 -6.79 -14.65
CA ASP A 32 2.56 -6.41 -15.48
C ASP A 32 1.28 -7.15 -15.03
N LEU A 33 0.25 -6.40 -14.61
CA LEU A 33 -1.01 -6.95 -14.10
C LEU A 33 -1.87 -7.65 -15.17
N LYS A 34 -1.64 -7.37 -16.47
CA LYS A 34 -2.30 -8.08 -17.57
C LYS A 34 -1.56 -9.35 -17.95
N ASN A 35 -0.25 -9.42 -17.67
CA ASN A 35 0.57 -10.55 -18.08
C ASN A 35 0.51 -11.71 -17.08
N LYS A 36 -0.46 -12.60 -17.27
CA LYS A 36 -0.66 -13.79 -16.41
C LYS A 36 0.49 -14.81 -16.45
N THR A 37 1.44 -14.67 -17.37
CA THR A 37 2.57 -15.60 -17.52
C THR A 37 3.76 -15.28 -16.59
N GLU A 38 3.73 -14.14 -15.89
CA GLU A 38 4.83 -13.69 -15.03
C GLU A 38 4.98 -14.45 -13.71
N GLY A 39 4.10 -15.42 -13.43
CA GLY A 39 4.13 -16.18 -12.18
C GLY A 39 3.65 -15.37 -10.97
N SER A 40 2.81 -14.36 -11.21
CA SER A 40 2.11 -13.62 -10.17
C SER A 40 1.17 -14.55 -9.38
N VAL A 41 1.03 -14.31 -8.09
CA VAL A 41 0.14 -15.08 -7.21
C VAL A 41 -1.03 -14.20 -6.80
N CYS A 42 -2.25 -14.70 -7.02
CA CYS A 42 -3.48 -14.05 -6.58
C CYS A 42 -4.06 -14.78 -5.36
N ILE A 43 -4.35 -14.05 -4.30
CA ILE A 43 -4.83 -14.61 -3.03
C ILE A 43 -5.98 -13.77 -2.51
N ARG A 44 -7.07 -14.42 -2.11
CA ARG A 44 -8.20 -13.75 -1.48
C ARG A 44 -7.86 -13.24 -0.08
N VAL A 45 -8.50 -12.15 0.31
CA VAL A 45 -8.44 -11.62 1.67
C VAL A 45 -9.43 -12.40 2.55
N LYS A 46 -8.94 -12.89 3.70
CA LYS A 46 -9.72 -13.59 4.73
C LYS A 46 -10.41 -12.63 5.69
N SER A 47 -9.70 -11.58 6.12
CA SER A 47 -10.24 -10.56 7.02
C SER A 47 -9.49 -9.25 6.90
N TYR A 48 -10.20 -8.18 7.25
CA TYR A 48 -9.72 -6.80 7.23
C TYR A 48 -9.57 -6.33 8.68
N HIS A 49 -8.53 -5.55 8.97
CA HIS A 49 -8.29 -5.00 10.30
C HIS A 49 -7.88 -3.53 10.15
N GLN A 50 -8.89 -2.67 10.05
CA GLN A 50 -8.75 -1.22 9.93
C GLN A 50 -8.26 -0.64 11.25
N HIS A 51 -7.50 0.46 11.19
CA HIS A 51 -7.19 1.22 12.39
C HIS A 51 -8.50 1.67 13.06
N PRO A 52 -8.69 1.43 14.37
CA PRO A 52 -9.96 1.69 15.06
C PRO A 52 -10.34 3.17 15.05
N ASP A 53 -9.35 4.06 15.05
CA ASP A 53 -9.54 5.52 15.06
C ASP A 53 -9.52 6.14 13.66
N PHE A 54 -9.74 5.36 12.59
CA PHE A 54 -9.81 5.91 11.23
C PHE A 54 -10.98 6.91 11.08
N THR A 55 -10.70 8.05 10.45
CA THR A 55 -11.71 9.05 10.06
C THR A 55 -11.52 9.47 8.62
N GLU A 56 -12.62 9.68 7.88
CA GLU A 56 -12.59 10.14 6.49
C GLU A 56 -12.47 11.67 6.37
N GLU A 57 -13.04 12.42 7.31
CA GLU A 57 -13.04 13.89 7.29
C GLU A 57 -12.80 14.48 8.70
N PRO A 58 -11.59 15.00 8.99
CA PRO A 58 -10.37 14.93 8.17
C PRO A 58 -9.85 13.49 8.06
N VAL A 59 -9.08 13.19 7.01
CA VAL A 59 -8.44 11.89 6.85
C VAL A 59 -7.41 11.68 7.96
N MET A 60 -7.67 10.74 8.87
CA MET A 60 -6.75 10.36 9.95
C MET A 60 -6.68 8.86 10.09
N ASN A 61 -5.52 8.36 10.53
CA ASN A 61 -5.28 6.94 10.80
C ASN A 61 -5.61 6.05 9.58
N ASP A 62 -5.22 6.52 8.40
CA ASP A 62 -5.46 5.88 7.10
C ASP A 62 -4.58 4.64 6.89
N MET A 63 -4.75 3.63 7.75
CA MET A 63 -3.96 2.41 7.78
C MET A 63 -4.83 1.18 8.09
N MET A 64 -4.54 0.07 7.41
CA MET A 64 -5.28 -1.18 7.57
C MET A 64 -4.41 -2.39 7.26
N LEU A 65 -4.64 -3.48 7.99
CA LEU A 65 -3.98 -4.76 7.76
C LEU A 65 -4.93 -5.75 7.07
N LEU A 66 -4.37 -6.53 6.14
CA LEU A 66 -5.07 -7.59 5.42
C LEU A 66 -4.58 -8.97 5.86
N LYS A 67 -5.49 -9.81 6.38
CA LYS A 67 -5.21 -11.24 6.58
C LYS A 67 -5.52 -11.98 5.30
N LEU A 68 -4.54 -12.65 4.71
CA LEU A 68 -4.75 -13.47 3.51
C LEU A 68 -5.35 -14.84 3.86
N GLU A 69 -6.15 -15.41 2.97
CA GLU A 69 -6.68 -16.79 3.13
C GLU A 69 -5.57 -17.84 3.14
N LYS A 70 -4.48 -17.58 2.40
CA LYS A 70 -3.33 -18.47 2.27
C LYS A 70 -2.04 -17.72 2.52
N LYS A 71 -1.08 -18.40 3.14
CA LYS A 71 0.29 -17.89 3.31
C LYS A 71 0.95 -17.78 1.93
N VAL A 72 1.56 -16.63 1.66
CA VAL A 72 2.39 -16.38 0.48
C VAL A 72 3.77 -17.03 0.68
N THR A 73 4.21 -17.82 -0.29
CA THR A 73 5.59 -18.35 -0.32
C THR A 73 6.54 -17.29 -0.86
N GLN A 74 7.62 -17.01 -0.13
CA GLN A 74 8.65 -16.08 -0.58
C GLN A 74 9.52 -16.71 -1.68
N ASN A 75 9.90 -15.90 -2.67
CA ASN A 75 10.77 -16.27 -3.78
C ASN A 75 11.46 -15.01 -4.33
N GLU A 76 12.16 -15.13 -5.46
CA GLU A 76 12.89 -14.02 -6.09
C GLU A 76 11.99 -12.83 -6.48
N LYS A 77 10.71 -13.07 -6.78
CA LYS A 77 9.71 -12.05 -7.15
C LYS A 77 8.86 -11.58 -5.98
N VAL A 78 8.83 -12.33 -4.89
CA VAL A 78 7.95 -12.10 -3.75
C VAL A 78 8.77 -12.13 -2.46
N ASN A 79 9.07 -10.95 -1.94
CA ASN A 79 9.78 -10.79 -0.69
C ASN A 79 9.06 -9.81 0.25
N ARG A 80 9.38 -9.89 1.53
CA ARG A 80 8.87 -8.98 2.55
C ARG A 80 9.72 -7.71 2.58
N ILE A 81 9.09 -6.60 2.91
CA ILE A 81 9.77 -5.34 3.19
C ILE A 81 9.87 -5.13 4.70
N SER A 82 10.95 -4.50 5.16
CA SER A 82 11.10 -4.13 6.56
C SER A 82 10.31 -2.87 6.87
N ILE A 83 9.78 -2.80 8.09
CA ILE A 83 9.20 -1.57 8.67
C ILE A 83 10.15 -1.05 9.77
N PRO A 84 10.05 0.22 10.18
CA PRO A 84 10.79 0.75 11.32
C PRO A 84 10.60 -0.10 12.57
N ILE A 85 11.65 -0.22 13.39
CA ILE A 85 11.61 -1.03 14.63
C ILE A 85 11.30 -0.19 15.87
N LYS A 86 11.40 1.13 15.75
CA LYS A 86 11.09 2.11 16.78
C LYS A 86 10.59 3.38 16.11
N GLU A 87 10.05 4.28 16.90
CA GLU A 87 9.69 5.60 16.43
C GLU A 87 10.96 6.37 16.03
N GLU A 88 11.03 6.79 14.77
CA GLU A 88 12.16 7.50 14.21
C GLU A 88 11.66 8.66 13.36
N GLU A 89 12.41 9.75 13.35
CA GLU A 89 12.21 10.82 12.39
C GLU A 89 12.94 10.48 11.09
N ILE A 90 12.29 10.76 9.96
CA ILE A 90 12.93 10.67 8.65
C ILE A 90 13.63 12.01 8.43
N GLU A 91 14.93 11.98 8.13
CA GLU A 91 15.67 13.21 7.84
C GLU A 91 15.05 13.94 6.65
N VAL A 92 14.84 15.25 6.79
CA VAL A 92 14.37 16.09 5.68
C VAL A 92 15.36 15.96 4.52
N HIS A 93 14.84 15.87 3.29
CA HIS A 93 15.62 15.60 2.07
C HIS A 93 16.18 14.18 1.92
N SER A 94 15.76 13.23 2.77
CA SER A 94 15.99 11.81 2.51
C SER A 94 15.43 11.42 1.14
N VAL A 95 16.22 10.67 0.36
CA VAL A 95 15.79 10.14 -0.93
C VAL A 95 15.00 8.86 -0.70
N CYS A 96 13.73 8.87 -1.11
CA CYS A 96 12.81 7.76 -0.96
C CYS A 96 12.08 7.54 -2.28
N SER A 97 11.66 6.30 -2.53
CA SER A 97 10.95 5.89 -3.73
C SER A 97 9.56 5.37 -3.40
N VAL A 98 8.59 5.68 -4.25
CA VAL A 98 7.27 5.06 -4.23
C VAL A 98 7.10 4.31 -5.54
N ALA A 99 6.66 3.06 -5.45
CA ALA A 99 6.33 2.26 -6.62
C ALA A 99 4.85 1.96 -6.65
N GLY A 100 4.30 1.76 -7.84
CA GLY A 100 2.89 1.49 -8.00
C GLY A 100 2.46 1.24 -9.44
N TRP A 101 1.17 0.98 -9.58
CA TRP A 101 0.47 0.83 -10.87
C TRP A 101 -0.62 1.91 -11.03
N GLY A 102 -0.57 2.94 -10.19
CA GLY A 102 -1.38 4.14 -10.30
C GLY A 102 -1.08 4.98 -11.54
N ARG A 103 -1.51 6.25 -11.52
CA ARG A 103 -1.29 7.19 -12.61
C ARG A 103 0.16 7.71 -12.58
N LEU A 104 0.71 7.95 -13.77
CA LEU A 104 2.03 8.58 -13.91
C LEU A 104 1.93 10.10 -13.97
N ASP A 105 0.82 10.61 -14.51
CA ASP A 105 0.60 12.02 -14.78
C ASP A 105 -0.82 12.43 -14.35
N THR A 106 -0.99 13.74 -14.14
CA THR A 106 -2.30 14.38 -13.97
C THR A 106 -3.23 14.01 -15.12
N ASN A 107 -4.41 13.46 -14.81
CA ASN A 107 -5.37 12.93 -15.77
C ASN A 107 -4.85 11.78 -16.68
N GLY A 108 -3.70 11.20 -16.35
CA GLY A 108 -3.14 10.05 -17.04
C GLY A 108 -3.92 8.75 -16.80
N SER A 109 -3.71 7.75 -17.66
CA SER A 109 -4.25 6.40 -17.45
C SER A 109 -3.46 5.64 -16.38
N LEU A 110 -4.13 4.69 -15.71
CA LEU A 110 -3.45 3.72 -14.84
C LEU A 110 -2.41 2.90 -15.63
N SER A 111 -1.27 2.64 -15.00
CA SER A 111 -0.24 1.78 -15.59
C SER A 111 -0.55 0.30 -15.30
N ASN A 112 -0.50 -0.54 -16.33
CA ASN A 112 -0.54 -2.00 -16.09
C ASN A 112 0.80 -2.54 -15.60
N ARG A 113 1.88 -1.80 -15.81
CA ARG A 113 3.24 -2.16 -15.42
C ARG A 113 3.63 -1.43 -14.15
N LEU A 114 4.40 -2.09 -13.29
CA LEU A 114 4.88 -1.50 -12.06
C LEU A 114 5.91 -0.42 -12.40
N MET A 115 5.66 0.79 -11.94
CA MET A 115 6.50 1.96 -12.19
C MET A 115 6.88 2.62 -10.87
N GLU A 116 7.92 3.45 -10.91
CA GLU A 116 8.12 4.48 -9.88
C GLU A 116 7.12 5.61 -10.16
N ILE A 117 6.26 5.92 -9.19
CA ILE A 117 5.14 6.85 -9.39
C ILE A 117 4.99 7.83 -8.23
N HIS A 118 4.28 8.92 -8.48
CA HIS A 118 3.85 9.88 -7.47
C HIS A 118 2.39 9.58 -7.09
N GLY A 119 2.17 8.86 -5.99
CA GLY A 119 0.82 8.68 -5.42
C GLY A 119 0.08 7.39 -5.83
N ASP A 120 0.60 6.20 -5.48
CA ASP A 120 -0.23 4.98 -5.40
C ASP A 120 -0.71 4.84 -3.96
N SER A 121 -1.96 5.22 -3.66
CA SER A 121 -2.54 5.06 -2.30
C SER A 121 -2.29 3.64 -1.80
N GLY A 122 -1.91 3.49 -0.53
CA GLY A 122 -1.45 2.24 0.10
C GLY A 122 -0.04 1.78 -0.31
N GLY A 123 0.52 2.30 -1.40
CA GLY A 123 1.90 2.06 -1.79
C GLY A 123 2.90 2.46 -0.69
N PRO A 124 3.98 1.70 -0.49
CA PRO A 124 4.98 2.04 0.51
C PRO A 124 5.88 3.17 0.00
N LEU A 125 6.07 4.18 0.85
CA LEU A 125 7.21 5.10 0.75
C LEU A 125 8.43 4.40 1.31
N VAL A 126 9.40 4.10 0.45
CA VAL A 126 10.58 3.31 0.80
C VAL A 126 11.82 4.19 0.80
N CYS A 127 12.49 4.28 1.96
CA CYS A 127 13.81 4.89 2.07
C CYS A 127 14.82 3.78 2.35
N GLY A 128 15.81 3.61 1.46
CA GLY A 128 16.73 2.48 1.51
C GLY A 128 16.03 1.12 1.30
N LYS A 129 15.83 0.36 2.38
CA LYS A 129 15.14 -0.96 2.36
C LYS A 129 13.93 -1.03 3.32
N THR A 130 13.51 0.12 3.83
CA THR A 130 12.48 0.22 4.88
C THR A 130 11.28 0.99 4.35
N ALA A 131 10.08 0.43 4.53
CA ALA A 131 8.83 1.13 4.29
C ALA A 131 8.55 2.07 5.47
N VAL A 132 8.87 3.35 5.29
CA VAL A 132 8.75 4.37 6.35
C VAL A 132 7.40 5.08 6.33
N GLY A 133 6.72 5.02 5.19
CA GLY A 133 5.41 5.62 4.99
C GLY A 133 4.48 4.74 4.17
N VAL A 134 3.19 5.00 4.26
CA VAL A 134 2.14 4.46 3.39
C VAL A 134 1.46 5.64 2.71
N THR A 135 1.42 5.67 1.38
CA THR A 135 0.75 6.73 0.62
C THR A 135 -0.72 6.83 1.02
N SER A 136 -1.20 8.02 1.34
CA SER A 136 -2.57 8.24 1.84
C SER A 136 -3.38 9.08 0.84
N PHE A 137 -3.15 10.40 0.82
CA PHE A 137 -3.87 11.33 -0.05
C PHE A 137 -2.94 12.43 -0.57
N GLY A 138 -3.36 13.07 -1.65
CA GLY A 138 -2.73 14.25 -2.22
C GLY A 138 -3.77 15.02 -3.02
N ASP A 139 -3.32 15.94 -3.86
CA ASP A 139 -4.22 16.64 -4.77
C ASP A 139 -4.89 15.65 -5.76
N PRO A 140 -6.24 15.56 -5.78
CA PRO A 140 -6.95 14.63 -6.67
C PRO A 140 -6.81 15.00 -8.15
N ASN A 141 -6.43 16.24 -8.45
CA ASN A 141 -6.37 16.79 -9.80
C ASN A 141 -4.95 17.12 -10.25
N LEU A 142 -3.92 17.01 -9.39
CA LEU A 142 -2.55 17.38 -9.73
C LEU A 142 -1.50 16.55 -9.01
N CYS A 143 -0.91 15.58 -9.70
CA CYS A 143 0.26 14.87 -9.16
C CYS A 143 1.38 15.87 -8.86
N ASN A 144 2.04 15.73 -7.71
CA ASN A 144 3.10 16.65 -7.23
C ASN A 144 2.65 18.11 -7.05
N SER A 145 1.40 18.32 -6.64
CA SER A 145 0.91 19.67 -6.28
C SER A 145 1.76 20.27 -5.15
N PRO A 146 2.31 21.48 -5.33
CA PRO A 146 3.05 22.17 -4.26
C PRO A 146 2.10 22.72 -3.17
N GLU A 147 0.82 22.93 -3.51
CA GLU A 147 -0.19 23.44 -2.58
C GLU A 147 -0.79 22.31 -1.73
N LEU A 148 -1.02 21.15 -2.35
CA LEU A 148 -1.56 19.94 -1.73
C LEU A 148 -0.60 18.77 -1.97
N PRO A 149 0.54 18.73 -1.27
CA PRO A 149 1.55 17.70 -1.47
C PRO A 149 1.03 16.31 -1.10
N GLU A 150 1.69 15.28 -1.62
CA GLU A 150 1.39 13.90 -1.26
C GLU A 150 1.66 13.65 0.23
N VAL A 151 0.66 13.11 0.91
CA VAL A 151 0.67 12.82 2.34
C VAL A 151 0.81 11.31 2.56
N TYR A 152 1.67 10.95 3.51
CA TYR A 152 1.96 9.57 3.86
C TYR A 152 1.67 9.32 5.34
N MET A 153 1.07 8.18 5.66
CA MET A 153 1.00 7.70 7.04
C MET A 153 2.39 7.26 7.50
N LYS A 154 2.94 7.90 8.54
CA LYS A 154 4.25 7.59 9.12
C LYS A 154 4.21 6.23 9.84
N VAL A 155 4.76 5.18 9.24
CA VAL A 155 4.67 3.79 9.75
C VAL A 155 5.16 3.67 11.18
N SER A 156 6.23 4.39 11.53
CA SER A 156 6.83 4.33 12.86
C SER A 156 5.91 4.85 13.98
N ALA A 157 4.92 5.70 13.66
CA ALA A 157 3.93 6.20 14.62
C ALA A 157 2.87 5.13 14.98
N TYR A 158 2.72 4.09 14.14
CA TYR A 158 1.70 3.04 14.30
C TYR A 158 2.29 1.72 14.80
N LEU A 159 3.55 1.67 15.23
CA LEU A 159 4.22 0.41 15.62
C LEU A 159 3.50 -0.34 16.73
N GLN A 160 2.96 0.38 17.73
CA GLN A 160 2.21 -0.23 18.82
C GLN A 160 0.93 -0.92 18.33
N TRP A 161 0.15 -0.24 17.47
CA TRP A 161 -1.04 -0.80 16.84
C TRP A 161 -0.66 -1.98 15.94
N LEU A 162 0.32 -1.82 15.04
CA LEU A 162 0.81 -2.86 14.14
C LEU A 162 1.21 -4.13 14.90
N HIS A 163 2.00 -4.01 15.98
CA HIS A 163 2.40 -5.17 16.77
C HIS A 163 1.21 -5.87 17.42
N THR A 164 0.26 -5.12 17.96
CA THR A 164 -0.92 -5.66 18.65
C THR A 164 -1.83 -6.38 17.65
N SER A 165 -2.17 -5.71 16.54
CA SER A 165 -2.98 -6.27 15.48
C SER A 165 -2.34 -7.51 14.83
N LEU A 166 -1.02 -7.49 14.61
CA LEU A 166 -0.32 -8.66 14.07
C LEU A 166 -0.33 -9.86 15.02
N LEU A 167 -0.40 -9.64 16.34
CA LEU A 167 -0.56 -10.72 17.33
C LEU A 167 -1.99 -11.28 17.28
N GLU A 168 -3.00 -10.43 17.24
CA GLU A 168 -4.41 -10.83 17.13
C GLU A 168 -4.72 -11.58 15.82
N MET A 169 -4.02 -11.19 14.74
CA MET A 169 -4.18 -11.82 13.43
C MET A 169 -3.44 -13.15 13.30
N ARG A 170 -2.65 -13.59 14.30
CA ARG A 170 -2.06 -14.94 14.27
C ARG A 170 -3.17 -16.01 14.32
N PRO A 171 -2.97 -17.16 13.67
CA PRO A 171 -3.91 -18.28 13.72
C PRO A 171 -4.00 -18.88 15.13
#